data_AF-A0A2H0QHM8-F1
#
_entry.id   AF-A0A2H0QHM8-F1
#
_cell.length_a   1.000
_cell.length_b   1.000
_cell.length_c   1.000
_cell.angle_alpha   90.00
_cell.angle_beta   90.00
_cell.angle_gamma   90.00
#
_symmetry.space_group_name_H-M   'P 1'
#
loop_
_entity.id
_entity.type
_entity.pdbx_description
1 polymer ?
#
loop_
_entity_poly.entity_id
_entity_poly.type
_entity_poly.pdbx_seq_one_letter_code
_entity_poly.pdbx_strand_id
1 'polypeptide(L)'
;MKIYQILFLSIVLMTLHSCKQEKKADEAPSTPRYTSWDQAIQGIGDITGDQKEVGEQICRSLQDKRYFLSRQVDQSLLFNFVVNKKECVETKAKSYNAFTRLRVTRNGELSFEENSRSRMLNDVLTDITPNLKDVCAKLLNGETPSNTFGDDRTKTQITFQNANGKAIVQIAQFEKRGNLFFPYLIDRAQILRDSDTRDSRYIGMAIERAFNQRCLNGQTYYISQVLK
;
A
#
# COMPACT_ATOMS: atom_id res chain seq x y z
N MET A 1 68.59 17.94 -27.55
CA MET A 1 67.65 16.86 -27.95
C MET A 1 67.66 15.78 -26.86
N LYS A 2 66.78 15.89 -25.85
CA LYS A 2 66.53 14.90 -24.76
C LYS A 2 65.59 15.52 -23.70
N ILE A 3 64.28 15.63 -23.95
CA ILE A 3 63.28 16.00 -22.91
C ILE A 3 61.94 15.23 -23.05
N TYR A 4 61.66 14.52 -24.15
CA TYR A 4 60.30 14.02 -24.42
C TYR A 4 59.97 12.59 -23.98
N GLN A 5 60.83 11.88 -23.23
CA GLN A 5 60.60 10.46 -22.91
C GLN A 5 60.20 10.13 -21.47
N ILE A 6 60.12 11.12 -20.55
CA ILE A 6 59.78 10.85 -19.14
C ILE A 6 58.32 11.19 -18.81
N LEU A 7 57.61 11.91 -19.68
CA LEU A 7 56.25 12.40 -19.40
C LEU A 7 55.11 11.44 -19.78
N PHE A 8 55.39 10.33 -20.46
CA PHE A 8 54.34 9.38 -20.88
C PHE A 8 54.12 8.19 -19.94
N LEU A 9 54.96 8.02 -18.89
CA LEU A 9 54.88 6.89 -17.97
C LEU A 9 54.18 7.22 -16.63
N SER A 10 53.69 8.45 -16.45
CA SER A 10 53.04 8.87 -15.19
C SER A 10 51.52 9.09 -15.31
N ILE A 11 50.94 9.02 -16.52
CA ILE A 11 49.50 9.25 -16.75
C ILE A 11 48.70 7.93 -16.77
N VAL A 12 49.35 6.77 -16.89
CA VAL A 12 48.65 5.47 -16.95
C VAL A 12 48.43 4.83 -15.57
N LEU A 13 48.99 5.40 -14.49
CA LEU A 13 48.90 4.82 -13.14
C LEU A 13 47.79 5.39 -12.24
N MET A 14 46.85 6.19 -12.77
CA MET A 14 45.75 6.76 -11.97
C MET A 14 44.32 6.28 -12.37
N THR A 15 44.17 5.34 -13.30
CA THR A 15 42.84 4.84 -13.72
C THR A 15 42.35 3.60 -12.98
N LEU A 16 43.00 3.20 -11.88
CA LEU A 16 42.52 2.12 -11.01
C LEU A 16 42.08 2.66 -9.64
N HIS A 17 41.35 3.78 -9.62
CA HIS A 17 40.41 4.00 -8.52
C HIS A 17 39.26 3.00 -8.72
N SER A 18 39.47 1.84 -8.11
CA SER A 18 38.44 0.84 -7.83
C SER A 18 37.23 1.54 -7.24
N CYS A 19 36.26 1.87 -8.09
CA CYS A 19 34.88 2.07 -7.68
C CYS A 19 34.42 0.72 -7.14
N LYS A 20 34.70 0.49 -5.86
CA LYS A 20 33.97 -0.46 -5.04
C LYS A 20 32.54 0.09 -5.00
N GLN A 21 31.77 -0.23 -6.05
CA GLN A 21 30.32 -0.24 -5.95
C GLN A 21 30.03 -1.28 -4.87
N GLU A 22 29.99 -0.82 -3.63
CA GLU A 22 29.07 -1.38 -2.67
C GLU A 22 27.71 -1.23 -3.32
N LYS A 23 27.31 -2.28 -4.04
CA LYS A 23 25.91 -2.67 -4.08
C LYS A 23 25.54 -2.86 -2.62
N LYS A 24 25.09 -1.78 -1.98
CA LYS A 24 24.00 -1.90 -1.03
C LYS A 24 22.89 -2.54 -1.84
N ALA A 25 22.89 -3.86 -1.86
CA ALA A 25 21.66 -4.58 -1.80
C ALA A 25 21.04 -4.08 -0.50
N ASP A 26 20.27 -3.00 -0.60
CA ASP A 26 19.11 -2.84 0.25
C ASP A 26 18.24 -4.05 -0.12
N GLU A 27 18.60 -5.22 0.41
CA GLU A 27 17.64 -6.27 0.70
C GLU A 27 16.73 -5.66 1.75
N ALA A 28 15.80 -4.82 1.29
CA ALA A 28 14.59 -4.55 2.02
C ALA A 28 14.08 -5.93 2.46
N PRO A 29 13.79 -6.13 3.76
CA PRO A 29 13.33 -7.42 4.25
C PRO A 29 12.23 -7.92 3.33
N SER A 30 12.38 -9.16 2.85
CA SER A 30 11.58 -9.78 1.77
C SER A 30 10.13 -9.93 2.21
N THR A 31 9.43 -8.81 2.30
CA THR A 31 8.02 -8.73 2.64
C THR A 31 7.26 -9.24 1.42
N PRO A 32 6.39 -10.26 1.57
CA PRO A 32 5.71 -10.86 0.44
C PRO A 32 4.91 -9.80 -0.32
N ARG A 33 5.28 -9.56 -1.58
CA ARG A 33 4.50 -8.72 -2.50
C ARG A 33 3.83 -9.64 -3.52
N TYR A 34 2.51 -9.74 -3.46
CA TYR A 34 1.75 -10.53 -4.42
C TYR A 34 1.48 -9.68 -5.65
N THR A 35 2.01 -10.12 -6.79
CA THR A 35 1.77 -9.50 -8.10
C THR A 35 1.14 -10.47 -9.11
N SER A 36 0.88 -11.73 -8.69
CA SER A 36 0.34 -12.79 -9.53
C SER A 36 -0.74 -13.59 -8.80
N TRP A 37 -1.73 -14.08 -9.54
CA TRP A 37 -2.83 -14.93 -9.05
C TRP A 37 -2.45 -16.39 -8.82
N ASP A 38 -1.25 -16.77 -9.24
CA ASP A 38 -0.73 -18.13 -9.17
C ASP A 38 0.44 -18.26 -8.17
N GLN A 39 0.78 -17.16 -7.48
CA GLN A 39 1.69 -17.18 -6.34
C GLN A 39 0.92 -17.63 -5.11
N ALA A 40 1.26 -18.80 -4.57
CA ALA A 40 0.70 -19.27 -3.31
C ALA A 40 1.07 -18.32 -2.15
N ILE A 41 0.29 -18.35 -1.06
CA ILE A 41 0.59 -17.59 0.15
C ILE A 41 2.00 -17.94 0.65
N GLN A 42 2.76 -16.92 1.01
CA GLN A 42 4.13 -17.00 1.50
C GLN A 42 4.30 -16.12 2.74
N GLY A 43 5.37 -16.34 3.50
CA GLY A 43 5.74 -15.46 4.61
C GLY A 43 4.67 -15.37 5.71
N ILE A 44 4.00 -16.48 6.05
CA ILE A 44 3.12 -16.56 7.21
C ILE A 44 3.98 -16.43 8.47
N GLY A 45 3.71 -15.43 9.30
CA GLY A 45 4.46 -15.18 10.53
C GLY A 45 4.00 -13.93 11.25
N ASP A 46 4.75 -13.51 12.26
CA ASP A 46 4.42 -12.31 13.04
C ASP A 46 4.94 -11.02 12.39
N ILE A 47 4.19 -9.94 12.58
CA ILE A 47 4.59 -8.59 12.20
C ILE A 47 5.67 -8.10 13.17
N THR A 48 6.92 -8.12 12.70
CA THR A 48 8.13 -7.81 13.49
C THR A 48 9.08 -6.87 12.74
N GLY A 49 10.12 -6.37 13.42
CA GLY A 49 11.15 -5.51 12.84
C GLY A 49 10.60 -4.29 12.09
N ASP A 50 11.15 -3.99 10.92
CA ASP A 50 10.75 -2.86 10.07
C ASP A 50 9.25 -2.91 9.71
N GLN A 51 8.69 -4.11 9.48
CA GLN A 51 7.27 -4.26 9.19
C GLN A 51 6.41 -3.77 10.36
N LYS A 52 6.84 -4.04 11.60
CA LYS A 52 6.15 -3.57 12.81
C LYS A 52 6.23 -2.05 12.93
N GLU A 53 7.41 -1.47 12.77
CA GLU A 53 7.59 -0.01 12.86
C GLU A 53 6.71 0.72 11.84
N VAL A 54 6.73 0.27 10.58
CA VAL A 54 5.89 0.86 9.52
C VAL A 54 4.41 0.61 9.80
N GLY A 55 4.05 -0.58 10.29
CA GLY A 55 2.69 -0.91 10.68
C GLY A 55 2.17 0.00 11.78
N GLU A 56 2.95 0.27 12.82
CA GLU A 56 2.62 1.22 13.88
C GLU A 56 2.41 2.63 13.32
N GLN A 57 3.32 3.12 12.48
CA GLN A 57 3.19 4.45 11.85
C GLN A 57 1.91 4.57 11.01
N ILE A 58 1.61 3.54 10.20
CA ILE A 58 0.39 3.49 9.39
C ILE A 58 -0.84 3.45 10.28
N CYS A 59 -0.88 2.60 11.30
CA CYS A 59 -2.03 2.47 12.19
C CYS A 59 -2.28 3.75 13.01
N ARG A 60 -1.22 4.45 13.47
CA ARG A 60 -1.35 5.77 14.11
C ARG A 60 -1.94 6.79 13.13
N SER A 61 -1.39 6.88 11.92
CA SER A 61 -1.89 7.79 10.89
C SER A 61 -3.37 7.53 10.53
N LEU A 62 -3.76 6.25 10.45
CA LEU A 62 -5.15 5.86 10.21
C LEU A 62 -6.08 6.21 11.38
N GLN A 63 -5.61 6.10 12.62
CA GLN A 63 -6.33 6.49 13.83
C GLN A 63 -6.51 8.02 13.88
N ASP A 64 -5.45 8.78 13.63
CA ASP A 64 -5.48 10.24 13.58
C ASP A 64 -6.45 10.74 12.51
N LYS A 65 -6.44 10.11 11.33
CA LYS A 65 -7.42 10.36 10.29
C LYS A 65 -8.83 10.12 10.77
N ARG A 66 -9.11 8.96 11.39
CA ARG A 66 -10.47 8.66 11.90
C ARG A 66 -10.92 9.71 12.89
N TYR A 67 -10.06 10.10 13.82
CA TYR A 67 -10.36 11.13 14.81
C TYR A 67 -10.61 12.50 14.16
N PHE A 68 -9.79 12.90 13.19
CA PHE A 68 -9.94 14.16 12.49
C PHE A 68 -11.22 14.21 11.64
N LEU A 69 -11.44 13.18 10.81
CA LEU A 69 -12.56 13.13 9.86
C LEU A 69 -13.92 12.94 10.55
N SER A 70 -13.99 12.18 11.65
CA SER A 70 -15.24 11.99 12.41
C SER A 70 -15.77 13.27 13.08
N ARG A 71 -14.92 14.30 13.21
CA ARG A 71 -15.28 15.62 13.75
C ARG A 71 -15.72 16.62 12.68
N GLN A 72 -15.61 16.27 11.41
CA GLN A 72 -16.01 17.15 10.32
C GLN A 72 -17.52 17.12 10.17
N VAL A 73 -18.07 18.24 9.71
CA VAL A 73 -19.48 18.29 9.31
C VAL A 73 -19.67 17.37 8.11
N ASP A 74 -20.75 16.59 8.09
CA ASP A 74 -21.08 15.70 6.98
C ASP A 74 -21.05 16.46 5.63
N GLN A 75 -20.49 15.86 4.60
CA GLN A 75 -20.31 16.45 3.25
C GLN A 75 -19.46 17.74 3.17
N SER A 76 -18.78 18.15 4.25
CA SER A 76 -17.99 19.39 4.26
C SER A 76 -16.67 19.31 3.49
N LEU A 77 -16.04 18.13 3.46
CA LEU A 77 -14.77 17.92 2.77
C LEU A 77 -15.00 17.35 1.37
N LEU A 78 -14.35 17.97 0.38
CA LEU A 78 -14.35 17.55 -1.01
C LEU A 78 -12.98 16.96 -1.36
N PHE A 79 -13.00 15.82 -2.04
CA PHE A 79 -11.81 15.14 -2.55
C PHE A 79 -11.94 14.90 -4.05
N ASN A 80 -10.80 14.92 -4.73
CA ASN A 80 -10.70 14.63 -6.16
C ASN A 80 -9.75 13.45 -6.38
N PHE A 81 -10.21 12.47 -7.13
CA PHE A 81 -9.43 11.29 -7.48
C PHE A 81 -9.31 11.13 -8.98
N VAL A 82 -8.14 10.73 -9.46
CA VAL A 82 -8.02 10.08 -10.77
C VAL A 82 -8.23 8.60 -10.58
N VAL A 83 -9.27 8.05 -11.20
CA VAL A 83 -9.66 6.64 -11.10
C VAL A 83 -9.36 5.94 -12.42
N ASN A 84 -8.65 4.81 -12.35
CA ASN A 84 -8.45 3.87 -13.44
C ASN A 84 -9.17 2.57 -13.09
N LYS A 85 -10.17 2.19 -13.89
CA LYS A 85 -11.02 1.04 -13.62
C LYS A 85 -11.12 0.10 -14.81
N LYS A 86 -11.09 -1.20 -14.57
CA LYS A 86 -11.33 -2.25 -15.56
C LYS A 86 -12.30 -3.28 -14.98
N GLU A 87 -13.45 -3.46 -15.62
CA GLU A 87 -14.41 -4.50 -15.24
C GLU A 87 -13.96 -5.89 -15.72
N CYS A 88 -14.50 -6.98 -15.14
CA CYS A 88 -14.16 -8.38 -15.46
C CYS A 88 -14.37 -8.81 -16.93
N VAL A 89 -15.04 -8.00 -17.74
CA VAL A 89 -15.37 -8.30 -19.15
C VAL A 89 -14.69 -7.32 -20.11
N GLU A 90 -13.97 -6.34 -19.57
CA GLU A 90 -13.33 -5.28 -20.35
C GLU A 90 -11.86 -5.60 -20.62
N THR A 91 -11.41 -5.33 -21.85
CA THR A 91 -10.01 -5.55 -22.24
C THR A 91 -9.09 -4.39 -21.85
N LYS A 92 -9.64 -3.20 -21.60
CA LYS A 92 -8.90 -1.97 -21.30
C LYS A 92 -9.49 -1.27 -20.08
N ALA A 93 -8.62 -0.67 -19.28
CA ALA A 93 -9.05 0.20 -18.21
C ALA A 93 -9.56 1.56 -18.76
N LYS A 94 -10.58 2.11 -18.12
CA LYS A 94 -11.09 3.46 -18.33
C LYS A 94 -10.55 4.38 -17.24
N SER A 95 -10.14 5.58 -17.64
CA SER A 95 -9.63 6.61 -16.73
C SER A 95 -10.63 7.77 -16.64
N TYR A 96 -10.91 8.26 -15.44
CA TYR A 96 -11.78 9.42 -15.22
C TYR A 96 -11.46 10.13 -13.90
N ASN A 97 -11.85 11.40 -13.80
CA ASN A 97 -11.81 12.14 -12.54
C ASN A 97 -13.09 11.88 -11.75
N ALA A 98 -12.96 11.63 -10.45
CA ALA A 98 -14.06 11.46 -9.51
C ALA A 98 -13.97 12.52 -8.42
N PHE A 99 -14.96 13.41 -8.39
CA PHE A 99 -15.13 14.41 -7.34
C PHE A 99 -16.16 13.87 -6.36
N THR A 100 -15.80 13.76 -5.08
CA THR A 100 -16.65 13.16 -4.06
C THR A 100 -16.53 13.89 -2.73
N ARG A 101 -17.60 13.84 -1.95
CA ARG A 101 -17.65 14.43 -0.61
C ARG A 101 -17.48 13.33 0.43
N LEU A 102 -16.80 13.67 1.52
CA LEU A 102 -16.75 12.82 2.69
C LEU A 102 -18.14 12.75 3.32
N ARG A 103 -18.62 11.53 3.53
CA ARG A 103 -19.81 11.21 4.32
C ARG A 103 -19.38 10.74 5.69
N VAL A 104 -19.93 11.36 6.72
CA VAL A 104 -19.76 10.99 8.12
C VAL A 104 -21.12 10.59 8.65
N THR A 105 -21.33 9.29 8.82
CA THR A 105 -22.61 8.77 9.30
C THR A 105 -22.81 9.07 10.78
N ARG A 106 -24.04 8.88 11.29
CA ARG A 106 -24.35 9.08 12.72
C ARG A 106 -23.58 8.16 13.66
N ASN A 107 -23.20 6.96 13.19
CA ASN A 107 -22.35 6.01 13.91
C ASN A 107 -20.85 6.27 13.70
N GLY A 108 -20.47 7.35 13.02
CA GLY A 108 -19.08 7.75 12.79
C GLY A 108 -18.35 6.94 11.72
N GLU A 109 -19.08 6.21 10.87
CA GLU A 109 -18.51 5.55 9.70
C GLU A 109 -18.15 6.60 8.65
N LEU A 110 -16.99 6.39 8.02
CA LEU A 110 -16.42 7.29 7.04
C LEU A 110 -16.50 6.63 5.66
N SER A 111 -17.14 7.31 4.73
CA SER A 111 -17.22 6.89 3.33
C SER A 111 -17.14 8.09 2.41
N PHE A 112 -16.85 7.86 1.14
CA PHE A 112 -17.04 8.85 0.10
C PHE A 112 -18.42 8.67 -0.51
N GLU A 113 -19.08 9.79 -0.81
CA GLU A 113 -20.37 9.76 -1.48
C GLU A 113 -20.26 9.02 -2.82
N GLU A 114 -21.10 8.00 -2.97
CA GLU A 114 -21.14 7.19 -4.18
C GLU A 114 -22.06 7.86 -5.20
N ASN A 115 -21.46 8.42 -6.25
CA ASN A 115 -22.21 8.84 -7.42
C ASN A 115 -22.36 7.64 -8.36
N SER A 116 -23.59 7.36 -8.80
CA SER A 116 -23.92 6.27 -9.74
C SER A 116 -23.09 6.30 -11.03
N ARG A 117 -22.51 7.46 -11.38
CA ARG A 117 -21.63 7.65 -12.54
C ARG A 117 -20.16 7.35 -12.27
N SER A 118 -19.70 7.37 -11.02
CA SER A 118 -18.30 7.15 -10.64
C SER A 118 -18.18 5.96 -9.70
N ARG A 119 -17.97 4.76 -10.26
CA ARG A 119 -17.68 3.55 -9.49
C ARG A 119 -16.25 3.62 -8.94
N MET A 120 -16.03 4.35 -7.86
CA MET A 120 -14.76 4.48 -7.15
C MET A 120 -14.70 3.58 -5.90
N LEU A 121 -13.54 3.45 -5.24
CA LEU A 121 -13.50 2.88 -3.89
C LEU A 121 -14.05 3.93 -2.93
N ASN A 122 -15.24 3.67 -2.39
CA ASN A 122 -16.00 4.59 -1.54
C ASN A 122 -15.69 4.40 -0.05
N ASP A 123 -15.08 3.30 0.37
CA ASP A 123 -14.69 3.10 1.76
C ASP A 123 -13.43 3.92 2.10
N VAL A 124 -13.43 4.53 3.29
CA VAL A 124 -12.27 5.22 3.83
C VAL A 124 -11.55 4.26 4.77
N LEU A 125 -10.34 3.83 4.40
CA LEU A 125 -9.50 2.99 5.28
C LEU A 125 -9.28 3.69 6.62
N THR A 126 -9.41 3.01 7.74
CA THR A 126 -9.12 3.54 9.10
C THR A 126 -8.48 2.44 9.94
N ASP A 127 -8.05 2.79 11.15
CA ASP A 127 -7.54 1.82 12.14
C ASP A 127 -8.60 0.80 12.57
N ILE A 128 -9.89 1.04 12.28
CA ILE A 128 -11.00 0.13 12.59
C ILE A 128 -11.60 -0.56 11.36
N THR A 129 -11.03 -0.38 10.17
CA THR A 129 -11.45 -1.12 8.97
C THR A 129 -11.36 -2.62 9.25
N PRO A 130 -12.35 -3.47 8.87
CA PRO A 130 -12.47 -4.85 9.34
C PRO A 130 -11.19 -5.69 9.29
N ASN A 131 -10.42 -5.61 8.19
CA ASN A 131 -9.16 -6.36 8.07
C ASN A 131 -8.01 -5.76 8.89
N LEU A 132 -8.04 -4.46 9.19
CA LEU A 132 -6.98 -3.76 9.93
C LEU A 132 -7.25 -3.64 11.42
N LYS A 133 -8.51 -3.72 11.87
CA LYS A 133 -8.94 -3.42 13.23
C LYS A 133 -8.09 -4.07 14.32
N ASP A 134 -8.01 -5.40 14.29
CA ASP A 134 -7.33 -6.15 15.35
C ASP A 134 -5.81 -6.02 15.24
N VAL A 135 -5.28 -5.96 14.01
CA VAL A 135 -3.85 -5.77 13.76
C VAL A 135 -3.39 -4.39 14.24
N CYS A 136 -4.13 -3.33 13.91
CA CYS A 136 -3.82 -1.99 14.35
C CYS A 136 -3.97 -1.83 15.86
N ALA A 137 -5.01 -2.39 16.48
CA ALA A 137 -5.14 -2.37 17.94
C ALA A 137 -3.91 -2.99 18.63
N LYS A 138 -3.45 -4.16 18.16
CA LYS A 138 -2.26 -4.85 18.69
C LYS A 138 -0.97 -4.06 18.46
N LEU A 139 -0.74 -3.56 17.24
CA LEU A 139 0.44 -2.75 16.93
C LEU A 139 0.49 -1.47 17.77
N LEU A 140 -0.64 -0.78 17.94
CA LEU A 140 -0.72 0.44 18.76
C LEU A 140 -0.48 0.16 20.26
N ASN A 141 -0.76 -1.05 20.73
CA ASN A 141 -0.43 -1.52 22.08
C ASN A 141 1.01 -2.04 22.20
N GLY A 142 1.81 -2.00 21.13
CA GLY A 142 3.19 -2.49 21.12
C GLY A 142 3.32 -4.01 20.99
N GLU A 143 2.24 -4.74 20.68
CA GLU A 143 2.23 -6.19 20.48
C GLU A 143 2.74 -6.57 19.07
N THR A 144 3.03 -7.86 18.85
CA THR A 144 3.44 -8.42 17.55
C THR A 144 2.35 -9.36 17.00
N PRO A 145 1.33 -8.83 16.30
CA PRO A 145 0.28 -9.68 15.74
C PRO A 145 0.80 -10.56 14.61
N SER A 146 0.17 -11.74 14.44
CA SER A 146 0.30 -12.51 13.20
C SER A 146 -0.09 -11.66 11.99
N ASN A 147 0.69 -11.74 10.92
CA ASN A 147 0.40 -11.10 9.65
C ASN A 147 -0.70 -11.82 8.86
N THR A 148 -1.11 -13.03 9.27
CA THR A 148 -2.07 -13.87 8.57
C THR A 148 -3.15 -14.38 9.51
N PHE A 149 -4.41 -14.29 9.12
CA PHE A 149 -5.58 -14.77 9.87
C PHE A 149 -6.66 -15.33 8.93
N GLY A 150 -7.66 -16.03 9.48
CA GLY A 150 -8.71 -16.70 8.71
C GLY A 150 -8.80 -18.20 9.03
N ASP A 151 -9.67 -18.91 8.32
CA ASP A 151 -10.01 -20.32 8.55
C ASP A 151 -9.29 -21.26 7.56
N ASP A 152 -9.73 -22.52 7.46
CA ASP A 152 -9.12 -23.53 6.57
C ASP A 152 -9.51 -23.37 5.10
N ARG A 153 -10.41 -22.44 4.77
CA ARG A 153 -10.87 -22.17 3.40
C ARG A 153 -10.34 -20.85 2.88
N THR A 154 -10.23 -19.86 3.75
CA THR A 154 -9.84 -18.50 3.43
C THR A 154 -8.78 -17.98 4.38
N LYS A 155 -7.80 -17.26 3.83
CA LYS A 155 -6.81 -16.53 4.62
C LYS A 155 -6.79 -15.08 4.19
N THR A 156 -6.52 -14.18 5.13
CA THR A 156 -6.17 -12.79 4.87
C THR A 156 -4.75 -12.58 5.38
N GLN A 157 -3.89 -12.01 4.55
CA GLN A 157 -2.54 -11.61 4.93
C GLN A 157 -2.38 -10.10 4.79
N ILE A 158 -1.73 -9.49 5.77
CA ILE A 158 -1.45 -8.06 5.82
C ILE A 158 0.05 -7.83 5.83
N THR A 159 0.51 -7.00 4.91
CA THR A 159 1.92 -6.62 4.79
C THR A 159 2.04 -5.12 4.90
N PHE A 160 2.92 -4.68 5.81
CA PHE A 160 3.33 -3.28 5.92
C PHE A 160 4.74 -3.14 5.35
N GLN A 161 5.00 -2.09 4.59
CA GLN A 161 6.31 -1.89 3.98
C GLN A 161 6.60 -0.41 3.80
N ASN A 162 7.85 -0.03 3.98
CA ASN A 162 8.37 1.26 3.55
C ASN A 162 9.11 1.03 2.23
N ALA A 163 8.55 1.49 1.12
CA ALA A 163 9.18 1.37 -0.19
C ALA A 163 9.51 2.75 -0.73
N ASN A 164 10.80 3.07 -0.85
CA ASN A 164 11.29 4.38 -1.31
C ASN A 164 10.71 5.55 -0.50
N GLY A 165 10.67 5.42 0.83
CA GLY A 165 10.12 6.42 1.74
C GLY A 165 8.59 6.44 1.82
N LYS A 166 7.89 5.57 1.09
CA LYS A 166 6.43 5.51 1.06
C LYS A 166 5.92 4.42 2.00
N ALA A 167 5.06 4.80 2.95
CA ALA A 167 4.37 3.86 3.82
C ALA A 167 3.22 3.17 3.08
N ILE A 168 3.32 1.85 2.91
CA ILE A 168 2.34 1.06 2.14
C ILE A 168 1.80 -0.06 3.02
N VAL A 169 0.48 -0.23 2.96
CA VAL A 169 -0.21 -1.42 3.47
C VAL A 169 -0.77 -2.21 2.28
N GLN A 170 -0.61 -3.53 2.32
CA GLN A 170 -1.20 -4.46 1.37
C GLN A 170 -2.00 -5.50 2.14
N ILE A 171 -3.26 -5.67 1.78
CA ILE A 171 -4.18 -6.67 2.30
C ILE A 171 -4.47 -7.63 1.15
N ALA A 172 -4.06 -8.88 1.29
CA ALA A 172 -4.35 -9.93 0.31
C ALA A 172 -5.29 -10.97 0.92
N GLN A 173 -6.33 -11.35 0.20
CA GLN A 173 -7.22 -12.45 0.59
C GLN A 173 -7.00 -13.63 -0.34
N PHE A 174 -6.97 -14.82 0.26
CA PHE A 174 -6.61 -16.07 -0.37
C PHE A 174 -7.70 -17.09 -0.19
N GLU A 175 -7.87 -17.94 -1.20
CA GLU A 175 -8.77 -19.08 -1.17
C GLU A 175 -7.95 -20.36 -1.38
N LYS A 176 -8.35 -21.41 -0.66
CA LYS A 176 -7.70 -22.73 -0.75
C LYS A 176 -8.00 -23.39 -2.09
N ARG A 177 -6.95 -23.80 -2.82
CA ARG A 177 -7.02 -24.67 -4.00
C ARG A 177 -6.09 -25.86 -3.79
N GLY A 178 -6.66 -27.04 -3.55
CA GLY A 178 -5.91 -28.20 -3.07
C GLY A 178 -5.35 -27.95 -1.66
N ASN A 179 -4.03 -28.08 -1.50
CA ASN A 179 -3.35 -27.85 -0.21
C ASN A 179 -2.71 -26.46 -0.09
N LEU A 180 -2.88 -25.60 -1.08
CA LEU A 180 -2.26 -24.28 -1.14
C LEU A 180 -3.33 -23.18 -1.15
N PHE A 181 -2.97 -22.01 -0.64
CA PHE A 181 -3.82 -20.82 -0.67
C PHE A 181 -3.31 -19.87 -1.74
N PHE A 182 -4.20 -19.36 -2.58
CA PHE A 182 -3.84 -18.45 -3.66
C PHE A 182 -4.69 -17.18 -3.60
N PRO A 183 -4.13 -16.02 -3.98
CA PRO A 183 -4.85 -14.77 -3.86
C PRO A 183 -6.03 -14.73 -4.83
N TYR A 184 -7.15 -14.18 -4.35
CA TYR A 184 -8.29 -13.80 -5.19
C TYR A 184 -8.62 -12.31 -5.06
N LEU A 185 -8.07 -11.62 -4.05
CA LEU A 185 -8.23 -10.19 -3.84
C LEU A 185 -6.93 -9.61 -3.28
N ILE A 186 -6.50 -8.46 -3.82
CA ILE A 186 -5.34 -7.69 -3.34
C ILE A 186 -5.73 -6.21 -3.29
N ASP A 187 -5.75 -5.63 -2.10
CA ASP A 187 -5.93 -4.20 -1.85
C ASP A 187 -4.64 -3.60 -1.32
N ARG A 188 -4.08 -2.63 -2.03
CA ARG A 188 -2.81 -1.98 -1.71
C ARG A 188 -3.01 -0.48 -1.62
N ALA A 189 -2.64 0.11 -0.50
CA ALA A 189 -2.75 1.54 -0.26
C ALA A 189 -1.40 2.14 0.17
N GLN A 190 -1.02 3.25 -0.44
CA GLN A 190 0.01 4.14 0.06
C GLN A 190 -0.65 5.14 1.02
N ILE A 191 -0.26 5.11 2.28
CA ILE A 191 -0.81 5.95 3.35
C ILE A 191 0.10 7.15 3.57
N LEU A 192 -0.46 8.36 3.54
CA LEU A 192 0.26 9.56 3.95
C LEU A 192 0.44 9.58 5.47
N ARG A 193 1.67 9.73 5.92
CA ARG A 193 2.00 9.93 7.34
C ARG A 193 1.97 11.42 7.68
N ASP A 194 1.98 11.70 8.96
CA ASP A 194 2.21 13.04 9.53
C ASP A 194 3.50 13.70 9.02
N SER A 195 4.56 12.90 8.82
CA SER A 195 5.84 13.34 8.26
C SER A 195 5.78 13.67 6.77
N ASP A 196 4.77 13.21 6.04
CA ASP A 196 4.65 13.39 4.59
C ASP A 196 3.86 14.67 4.21
N THR A 197 3.06 15.22 5.12
CA THR A 197 2.22 16.41 4.87
C THR A 197 1.91 17.21 6.14
N ARG A 198 1.82 18.54 6.02
CA ARG A 198 1.38 19.41 7.12
C ARG A 198 -0.13 19.65 7.16
N ASP A 199 -0.86 19.25 6.11
CA ASP A 199 -2.30 19.42 6.04
C ASP A 199 -2.99 18.18 6.65
N SER A 200 -3.59 18.38 7.82
CA SER A 200 -4.25 17.34 8.61
C SER A 200 -5.39 16.64 7.88
N ARG A 201 -5.95 17.25 6.83
CA ARG A 201 -6.97 16.62 5.98
C ARG A 201 -6.43 15.42 5.20
N TYR A 202 -5.12 15.37 4.97
CA TYR A 202 -4.45 14.35 4.19
C TYR A 202 -3.70 13.32 5.02
N ILE A 203 -3.44 13.58 6.32
CA ILE A 203 -2.79 12.61 7.21
C ILE A 203 -3.65 11.35 7.29
N GLY A 204 -3.01 10.20 7.16
CA GLY A 204 -3.62 8.88 7.10
C GLY A 204 -4.39 8.58 5.82
N MET A 205 -4.54 9.53 4.88
CA MET A 205 -5.28 9.28 3.63
C MET A 205 -4.49 8.34 2.72
N ALA A 206 -5.23 7.49 2.00
CA ALA A 206 -4.64 6.69 0.93
C ALA A 206 -4.44 7.57 -0.31
N ILE A 207 -3.21 8.04 -0.54
CA ILE A 207 -2.90 8.90 -1.69
C ILE A 207 -2.92 8.11 -3.01
N GLU A 208 -2.57 6.84 -2.94
CA GLU A 208 -2.76 5.86 -4.01
C GLU A 208 -3.39 4.61 -3.38
N ARG A 209 -4.48 4.11 -3.97
CA ARG A 209 -5.06 2.81 -3.60
C ARG A 209 -5.35 2.01 -4.85
N ALA A 210 -5.02 0.73 -4.84
CA ALA A 210 -5.29 -0.19 -5.92
C ALA A 210 -5.91 -1.48 -5.37
N PHE A 211 -7.09 -1.80 -5.87
CA PHE A 211 -7.83 -3.00 -5.55
C PHE A 211 -7.91 -3.88 -6.81
N ASN A 212 -7.48 -5.12 -6.68
CA ASN A 212 -7.49 -6.13 -7.72
C ASN A 212 -8.29 -7.33 -7.22
N GLN A 213 -9.16 -7.88 -8.05
CA GLN A 213 -9.91 -9.10 -7.73
C GLN A 213 -9.94 -10.03 -8.94
N ARG A 214 -9.69 -11.31 -8.71
CA ARG A 214 -9.80 -12.36 -9.72
C ARG A 214 -11.27 -12.63 -10.01
N CYS A 215 -11.63 -12.57 -11.29
CA CYS A 215 -12.99 -12.85 -11.75
C CYS A 215 -13.18 -14.36 -12.00
N LEU A 216 -14.43 -14.82 -12.00
CA LEU A 216 -14.77 -16.22 -12.29
C LEU A 216 -14.32 -16.68 -13.68
N ASN A 217 -14.28 -15.77 -14.65
CA ASN A 217 -13.81 -16.02 -16.01
C ASN A 217 -12.27 -15.97 -16.16
N GLY A 218 -11.52 -15.89 -15.05
CA GLY A 218 -10.06 -15.79 -15.05
C GLY A 218 -9.50 -14.40 -15.36
N GLN A 219 -10.34 -13.43 -15.73
CA GLN A 219 -9.91 -12.03 -15.87
C GLN A 219 -9.70 -11.37 -14.50
N THR A 220 -9.34 -10.09 -14.51
CA THR A 220 -9.09 -9.30 -13.30
C THR A 220 -9.95 -8.05 -13.30
N TYR A 221 -10.80 -7.92 -12.29
CA TYR A 221 -11.39 -6.65 -11.91
C TYR A 221 -10.29 -5.80 -11.28
N TYR A 222 -10.17 -4.56 -11.72
CA TYR A 222 -9.17 -3.65 -11.23
C TYR A 222 -9.78 -2.28 -11.02
N ILE A 223 -9.46 -1.67 -9.89
CA ILE A 223 -9.66 -0.26 -9.67
C ILE A 223 -8.42 0.31 -8.98
N SER A 224 -7.89 1.40 -9.50
CA SER A 224 -6.91 2.22 -8.82
C SER A 224 -7.38 3.65 -8.78
N GLN A 225 -7.17 4.30 -7.65
CA GLN A 225 -7.45 5.71 -7.47
C GLN A 225 -6.27 6.43 -6.87
N VAL A 226 -5.99 7.62 -7.40
CA VAL A 226 -4.92 8.51 -6.94
C VAL A 226 -5.55 9.81 -6.50
N LEU A 227 -5.35 10.18 -5.24
CA LEU A 227 -5.80 11.45 -4.67
C LEU A 227 -4.99 12.60 -5.29
N LYS A 228 -5.69 13.65 -5.72
CA LYS A 228 -5.12 14.84 -6.35
C LYS A 228 -5.00 16.02 -5.40
#